data_AF-A0A2C9LNF5-F1
#
_entry.id   AF-A0A2C9LNF5-F1
#
_cell.length_a   1.000
_cell.length_b   1.000
_cell.length_c   1.000
_cell.angle_alpha   90.00
_cell.angle_beta   90.00
_cell.angle_gamma   90.00
#
_symmetry.space_group_name_H-M   'P 1'
#
loop_
_entity.id
_entity.type
_entity.pdbx_description
1 polymer ?
#
loop_
_entity_poly.entity_id
_entity_poly.type
_entity_poly.pdbx_seq_one_letter_code
_entity_poly.pdbx_strand_id
1 'polypeptide(L)' 'MAGFGTDEAAIIHILGNHNCQQRIEIAQAYKTAYGKDLLSDIKSELTGDFEEVCLALLTPPRKLDAQQLHKAISVIYIFT' A
#
# COMPACT_ATOMS: atom_id res chain seq x y z
N MET A 1 -9.09 6.82 11.29
CA MET A 1 -8.32 7.76 12.13
C MET A 1 -8.93 9.14 11.95
N ALA A 2 -9.17 9.89 13.03
CA ALA A 2 -9.80 11.22 12.98
C ALA A 2 -8.77 12.25 13.48
N GLY A 3 -8.04 12.82 12.54
CA GLY A 3 -7.02 13.83 12.76
C GLY A 3 -6.63 14.38 11.39
N PHE A 4 -6.62 15.70 11.25
CA PHE A 4 -6.31 16.40 10.00
C PHE A 4 -4.82 16.20 9.69
N GLY A 5 -4.51 15.14 8.93
CA GLY A 5 -3.15 14.70 8.67
C GLY A 5 -2.93 13.27 9.14
N THR A 6 -2.64 12.40 8.19
CA THR A 6 -2.22 11.02 8.43
C THR A 6 -0.89 11.03 9.19
N ASP A 7 -0.74 10.22 10.24
CA ASP A 7 0.55 10.00 10.89
C ASP A 7 1.47 9.19 9.96
N GLU A 8 1.98 9.82 8.91
CA GLU A 8 2.93 9.24 7.94
C GLU A 8 4.12 8.63 8.67
N ALA A 9 4.59 9.29 9.73
CA ALA A 9 5.63 8.78 10.60
C ALA A 9 5.24 7.47 11.31
N ALA A 10 4.00 7.33 11.77
CA ALA A 10 3.53 6.08 12.39
C ALA A 10 3.40 4.97 11.35
N ILE A 11 2.90 5.29 10.15
CA ILE A 11 2.83 4.34 9.02
C ILE A 11 4.23 3.87 8.63
N ILE A 12 5.22 4.77 8.51
CA ILE A 12 6.61 4.42 8.22
C ILE A 12 7.18 3.56 9.35
N HIS A 13 6.90 3.89 10.60
CA HIS A 13 7.46 3.15 11.72
C HIS A 13 6.88 1.73 11.79
N ILE A 14 5.59 1.56 11.51
CA ILE A 14 4.92 0.26 11.44
C ILE A 14 5.37 -0.50 10.18
N LEU A 15 5.39 0.11 9.00
CA LEU A 15 5.84 -0.61 7.81
C LEU A 15 7.34 -0.92 7.87
N GLY A 16 8.17 0.04 8.26
CA GLY A 16 9.63 -0.05 8.26
C GLY A 16 10.21 -1.07 9.24
N ASN A 17 9.55 -1.33 10.38
CA ASN A 17 10.05 -2.26 11.40
C ASN A 17 9.53 -3.71 11.26
N HIS A 18 8.66 -4.00 10.29
CA HIS A 18 8.00 -5.31 10.19
C HIS A 18 8.40 -6.07 8.92
N ASN A 19 8.49 -7.39 9.00
CA ASN A 19 8.74 -8.23 7.83
C ASN A 19 7.52 -8.27 6.90
N CYS A 20 7.73 -8.65 5.63
CA CYS A 20 6.65 -8.71 4.63
C CYS A 20 5.45 -9.55 5.10
N GLN A 21 5.69 -10.68 5.76
CA GLN A 21 4.60 -11.52 6.31
C GLN A 21 3.81 -10.79 7.41
N GLN A 22 4.50 -10.15 8.35
CA GLN A 22 3.86 -9.37 9.41
C GLN A 22 3.05 -8.21 8.84
N ARG A 23 3.52 -7.55 7.78
CA ARG A 23 2.78 -6.48 7.10
C ARG A 23 1.47 -7.00 6.48
N ILE A 24 1.49 -8.20 5.91
CA ILE A 24 0.29 -8.84 5.36
C ILE A 24 -0.69 -9.18 6.50
N GLU A 25 -0.20 -9.72 7.61
CA GLU A 25 -1.01 -10.02 8.79
C GLU A 25 -1.63 -8.75 9.39
N ILE A 26 -0.87 -7.66 9.49
CA ILE A 26 -1.36 -6.35 9.94
C ILE A 26 -2.47 -5.84 9.01
N ALA A 27 -2.32 -5.97 7.69
CA ALA A 27 -3.35 -5.57 6.74
C ALA A 27 -4.65 -6.40 6.91
N GLN A 28 -4.53 -7.70 7.17
CA GLN A 28 -5.66 -8.57 7.46
C GLN A 28 -6.33 -8.25 8.80
N ALA A 29 -5.52 -8.02 9.84
CA ALA A 29 -5.99 -7.63 11.17
C ALA A 29 -6.71 -6.28 11.12
N TYR A 30 -6.19 -5.30 10.39
CA TYR A 30 -6.84 -4.00 10.17
C TYR A 30 -8.20 -4.14 9.49
N LYS A 31 -8.26 -4.98 8.44
CA LYS A 31 -9.51 -5.30 7.75
C LYS A 31 -10.55 -5.93 8.69
N THR A 32 -10.10 -6.80 9.59
CA THR A 32 -10.98 -7.47 10.56
C THR A 32 -11.44 -6.52 11.66
N ALA A 33 -10.54 -5.65 12.15
CA ALA A 33 -10.82 -4.74 13.26
C ALA A 33 -11.68 -3.53 12.86
N TYR A 34 -11.44 -2.96 11.67
CA TYR A 34 -12.09 -1.72 11.22
C TYR A 34 -13.07 -1.93 10.07
N GLY A 35 -13.12 -3.13 9.48
CA GLY A 35 -13.98 -3.42 8.32
C GLY A 35 -13.55 -2.68 7.04
N LYS A 36 -12.36 -2.06 7.04
CA LYS A 36 -11.84 -1.25 5.93
C LYS A 36 -10.54 -1.84 5.41
N ASP A 37 -10.33 -1.74 4.11
CA ASP A 37 -9.08 -2.15 3.48
C ASP A 37 -7.99 -1.09 3.76
N LEU A 38 -6.96 -1.48 4.50
CA LEU A 38 -5.81 -0.63 4.84
C LEU A 38 -5.18 0.00 3.58
N LEU A 39 -5.07 -0.79 2.50
CA LEU A 39 -4.57 -0.33 1.20
C LEU A 39 -5.39 0.84 0.64
N SER A 40 -6.72 0.76 0.73
CA SER A 40 -7.62 1.78 0.21
C SER A 40 -7.60 3.05 1.06
N ASP A 41 -7.49 2.91 2.38
CA ASP A 41 -7.36 4.03 3.32
C ASP A 41 -6.06 4.79 3.05
N ILE A 42 -4.93 4.07 2.94
CA ILE A 42 -3.61 4.64 2.59
C ILE A 42 -3.66 5.34 1.23
N LYS A 43 -4.37 4.77 0.25
CA LYS A 43 -4.54 5.36 -1.08
C LYS A 43 -5.37 6.65 -1.08
N SER A 44 -6.31 6.76 -0.16
CA SER A 44 -7.19 7.94 -0.05
C SER A 44 -6.54 9.06 0.75
N GLU A 45 -5.65 8.71 1.68
CA GLU A 45 -5.06 9.62 2.64
C GLU A 45 -3.65 10.08 2.25
N LEU A 46 -2.92 9.30 1.44
CA LEU A 46 -1.59 9.64 0.93
C LEU A 46 -1.66 9.94 -0.57
N THR A 47 -0.75 10.79 -1.03
CA THR A 47 -0.59 11.11 -2.46
C THR A 47 0.88 11.18 -2.85
N GLY A 48 1.19 10.84 -4.10
CA GLY A 48 2.54 10.94 -4.67
C GLY A 48 3.41 9.70 -4.39
N ASP A 49 4.73 9.89 -4.36
CA ASP A 49 5.70 8.78 -4.27
C ASP A 49 5.56 7.98 -2.96
N PHE A 50 5.13 8.64 -1.89
CA PHE A 50 4.98 8.03 -0.59
C PHE A 50 3.83 7.00 -0.54
N GLU A 51 2.74 7.27 -1.27
CA GLU A 51 1.66 6.32 -1.50
C GLU A 51 2.19 5.08 -2.21
N GLU A 52 2.92 5.26 -3.32
CA GLU A 52 3.40 4.15 -4.16
C GLU A 52 4.35 3.23 -3.38
N VAL A 53 5.22 3.79 -2.54
CA VAL A 53 6.11 3.02 -1.65
C VAL A 53 5.32 2.27 -0.58
N CYS A 54 4.35 2.90 0.10
CA CYS A 54 3.55 2.24 1.12
C CYS A 54 2.71 1.09 0.55
N LEU A 55 2.09 1.31 -0.61
CA LEU A 55 1.35 0.27 -1.35
C LEU A 55 2.28 -0.87 -1.75
N ALA A 56 3.50 -0.57 -2.21
CA ALA A 56 4.48 -1.58 -2.59
C ALA A 56 4.90 -2.45 -1.40
N LEU A 57 5.11 -1.84 -0.23
CA LEU A 57 5.50 -2.55 0.99
C LEU A 57 4.39 -3.43 1.58
N LEU A 58 3.12 -3.08 1.37
CA LEU A 58 1.96 -3.84 1.81
C LEU A 58 1.51 -4.92 0.81
N THR A 59 2.06 -4.89 -0.41
CA THR A 59 1.69 -5.83 -1.46
C THR A 59 2.69 -6.99 -1.50
N PRO A 60 2.25 -8.26 -1.54
CA PRO A 60 3.16 -9.38 -1.69
C PRO A 60 3.93 -9.26 -3.02
N PRO A 61 5.22 -9.65 -3.06
CA PRO A 61 6.11 -9.38 -4.19
C PRO A 61 5.53 -9.90 -5.52
N ARG A 62 4.96 -11.10 -5.52
CA ARG A 62 4.32 -11.70 -6.72
C ARG A 62 3.21 -10.84 -7.33
N LYS A 63 2.43 -10.17 -6.47
CA LYS A 63 1.32 -9.31 -6.90
C LYS A 63 1.85 -7.96 -7.37
N LEU A 64 2.88 -7.43 -6.68
CA LEU A 64 3.58 -6.23 -7.10
C LEU A 64 4.21 -6.41 -8.49
N ASP A 65 4.93 -7.51 -8.70
CA ASP A 65 5.56 -7.86 -9.97
C ASP A 65 4.51 -7.93 -11.09
N ALA A 66 3.40 -8.63 -10.85
CA ALA A 66 2.30 -8.72 -11.80
C ALA A 66 1.69 -7.34 -12.12
N GLN A 67 1.52 -6.48 -11.11
CA GLN A 67 1.02 -5.11 -11.31
C GLN A 67 1.99 -4.25 -12.11
N GLN A 68 3.29 -4.33 -11.83
CA GLN A 68 4.33 -3.58 -12.54
C GLN A 68 4.46 -4.06 -14.00
N LEU A 69 4.44 -5.38 -14.23
CA LEU A 69 4.41 -5.95 -15.58
C LEU A 69 3.16 -5.51 -16.35
N HIS A 70 1.98 -5.55 -15.70
CA HIS A 70 0.76 -5.08 -16.32
C HIS A 70 0.79 -3.59 -16.65
N LYS A 71 1.30 -2.75 -15.73
CA LYS A 71 1.46 -1.30 -15.95
C LYS A 71 2.42 -1.03 -17.11
N ALA A 72 3.55 -1.75 -17.17
CA ALA A 72 4.54 -1.62 -18.25
C ALA A 72 3.95 -2.02 -19.62
N ILE A 73 3.22 -3.13 -19.69
CA ILE A 73 2.58 -3.58 -20.93
C ILE A 73 1.43 -2.65 -21.34
N SER A 74 0.62 -2.18 -20.38
CA SER A 74 -0.51 -1.29 -20.66
C SER A 74 -0.08 0.08 -21.17
N VAL A 75 1.04 0.62 -20.69
CA VAL A 75 1.57 1.91 -21.16
C VAL A 75 1.99 1.85 -22.63
N ILE A 76 2.49 0.70 -23.10
CA ILE A 76 2.87 0.51 -24.51
C ILE A 76 1.66 0.66 -25.46
N TYR A 77 0.46 0.27 -25.01
CA TYR A 77 -0.77 0.40 -25.80
C TYR A 77 -1.36 1.81 -25.86
N ILE A 78 -0.88 2.76 -25.05
CA ILE A 78 -1.36 4.16 -25.07
C ILE A 78 -0.52 5.02 -26.04
N PHE A 79 0.69 4.57 -26.39
CA PHE A 79 1.61 5.26 -27.30
C PHE A 79 1.67 4.64 -28.70
N THR A 80 0.82 3.66 -29.02
CA THR A 80 0.63 3.10 -30.38
C THR A 80 -0.76 3.45 -30.88
#